data_AF-A0A4Y8CBU1-F1
#
_entry.id   AF-A0A4Y8CBU1-F1
#
_cell.length_a   1.000
_cell.length_b   1.000
_cell.length_c   1.000
_cell.angle_alpha   90.00
_cell.angle_beta   90.00
_cell.angle_gamma   90.00
#
_symmetry.space_group_name_H-M   'P 1'
#
loop_
_entity.id
_entity.type
_entity.pdbx_description
1 polymer ?
#
loop_
_entity_poly.entity_id
_entity_poly.type
_entity_poly.pdbx_seq_one_letter_code
_entity_poly.pdbx_strand_id
1 'polypeptide(L)' 'MVNLCDLKKEPQINYPTFWNYKVIFEVHIKASEIFQEILGQREYKFEHSNSSASGKYQSYLLNVYV' A
#
# COMPACT_ATOMS: atom_id res chain seq x y z
N MET A 1 28.96 1.42 -15.02
CA MET A 1 27.56 1.39 -14.52
C MET A 1 27.66 1.19 -13.01
N VAL A 2 27.25 2.16 -12.20
CA VAL A 2 27.40 2.07 -10.73
C VAL A 2 26.24 1.26 -10.19
N ASN A 3 26.53 0.17 -9.48
CA ASN A 3 25.50 -0.63 -8.83
C ASN A 3 25.12 0.07 -7.52
N LEU A 4 23.83 0.38 -7.36
CA LEU A 4 23.32 1.05 -6.14
C LEU A 4 23.63 0.24 -4.88
N CYS A 5 23.72 -1.10 -4.99
CA CYS A 5 24.05 -1.99 -3.89
C CYS A 5 25.49 -1.83 -3.38
N ASP A 6 26.42 -1.35 -4.22
CA ASP A 6 27.82 -1.16 -3.84
C ASP A 6 28.02 0.04 -2.91
N LEU A 7 27.02 0.93 -2.80
CA LEU A 7 27.07 2.13 -1.98
C LEU A 7 26.91 1.86 -0.47
N LYS A 8 26.53 0.63 -0.07
CA LYS A 8 26.33 0.16 1.33
C LYS A 8 25.64 1.14 2.28
N LYS A 9 24.85 2.07 1.74
CA LYS A 9 24.13 3.08 2.49
C LYS A 9 22.65 2.87 2.26
N GLU A 10 21.92 2.73 3.36
CA GLU A 10 20.47 2.73 3.32
C GLU A 10 19.97 4.09 2.81
N PRO A 11 18.88 4.11 2.03
CA PRO A 11 18.28 5.36 1.60
C PRO A 11 17.78 6.15 2.81
N GLN A 12 18.05 7.45 2.83
CA GLN A 12 17.46 8.33 3.83
C GLN A 12 15.99 8.59 3.46
N ILE A 13 15.10 8.20 4.37
CA ILE A 13 13.66 8.44 4.23
C ILE A 13 13.28 9.60 5.16
N ASN A 14 12.71 10.65 4.59
CA ASN A 14 12.24 11.80 5.35
C ASN A 14 10.85 11.50 5.90
N TYR A 15 10.74 11.40 7.22
CA TYR A 15 9.49 11.21 7.93
C TYR A 15 9.00 12.52 8.57
N PRO A 16 7.69 12.65 8.84
CA PRO A 16 6.62 11.75 8.43
C PRO A 16 6.33 11.84 6.93
N THR A 17 5.92 10.72 6.31
CA THR A 17 5.63 10.66 4.88
C THR A 17 4.55 9.66 4.54
N PHE A 18 3.93 9.81 3.37
CA PHE A 18 2.96 8.87 2.86
C PHE A 18 3.64 7.65 2.24
N TRP A 19 3.37 6.49 2.82
CA TRP A 19 3.77 5.20 2.28
C TRP A 19 2.69 4.64 1.38
N ASN A 20 3.08 4.19 0.19
CA ASN A 20 2.19 3.54 -0.76
C ASN A 20 2.34 2.02 -0.66
N TYR A 21 1.24 1.34 -0.36
CA TYR A 21 1.15 -0.11 -0.26
C TYR A 21 0.23 -0.64 -1.35
N LYS A 22 0.63 -1.74 -1.99
CA LYS A 22 -0.29 -2.54 -2.81
C LYS A 22 -0.85 -3.65 -1.95
N VAL A 23 -2.15 -3.64 -1.74
CA VAL A 23 -2.85 -4.64 -0.93
C VAL A 23 -3.83 -5.42 -1.79
N ILE A 24 -3.96 -6.71 -1.53
CA ILE A 24 -4.75 -7.64 -2.34
C ILE A 24 -5.69 -8.39 -1.40
N PHE A 25 -6.97 -8.39 -1.74
CA PHE A 25 -8.01 -9.08 -1.00
C PHE A 25 -8.79 -10.01 -1.92
N GLU A 26 -9.46 -10.99 -1.33
CA GLU A 26 -10.54 -11.69 -2.03
C GLU A 26 -11.71 -10.73 -2.32
N VAL A 27 -12.42 -10.97 -3.42
CA VAL A 27 -13.48 -10.05 -3.89
C VAL A 27 -14.64 -9.90 -2.90
N HIS A 28 -14.91 -10.92 -2.08
CA HIS A 28 -15.97 -10.87 -1.08
C HIS A 28 -15.59 -10.06 0.18
N ILE A 29 -14.32 -9.68 0.34
CA ILE A 29 -13.84 -8.87 1.45
C ILE A 29 -14.03 -7.39 1.14
N LYS A 30 -14.63 -6.65 2.06
CA LYS A 30 -14.77 -5.19 1.96
C LYS A 30 -13.52 -4.49 2.50
N ALA A 31 -12.59 -4.18 1.60
CA ALA A 31 -11.32 -3.55 1.96
C ALA A 31 -11.48 -2.22 2.73
N SER A 32 -12.50 -1.42 2.41
CA SER A 32 -12.77 -0.15 3.10
C SER A 32 -13.08 -0.31 4.59
N GLU A 33 -13.82 -1.36 4.97
CA GLU A 33 -14.14 -1.64 6.37
C GLU A 33 -12.86 -2.05 7.14
N ILE A 34 -12.02 -2.89 6.53
CA ILE A 34 -10.73 -3.29 7.08
C ILE A 34 -9.78 -2.11 7.25
N PHE A 35 -9.69 -1.22 6.24
CA PHE A 35 -8.83 -0.04 6.35
C PHE A 35 -9.29 0.88 7.47
N GLN A 36 -10.59 1.10 7.60
CA GLN A 36 -11.16 1.91 8.68
C GLN A 36 -10.91 1.29 10.05
N GLU A 37 -11.04 -0.02 10.19
CA GLU A 37 -10.79 -0.76 11.42
C GLU A 37 -9.33 -0.65 11.87
N ILE A 38 -8.39 -0.85 10.93
CA ILE A 38 -6.95 -0.89 11.24
C ILE A 38 -6.36 0.52 11.40
N LEU A 39 -6.69 1.44 10.49
CA LEU A 39 -6.05 2.76 10.43
C LEU A 39 -6.78 3.81 11.28
N GLY A 40 -8.07 3.61 11.56
CA GLY A 40 -8.86 4.46 12.45
C GLY A 40 -8.81 5.95 12.06
N GLN A 41 -8.19 6.77 12.91
CA GLN A 41 -8.05 8.22 12.71
C GLN A 41 -6.77 8.63 11.95
N ARG A 42 -5.92 7.67 11.55
CA ARG A 42 -4.71 7.98 10.78
C ARG A 42 -5.10 8.56 9.42
N GLU A 43 -4.30 9.47 8.87
CA GLU A 43 -4.54 9.98 7.53
C GLU A 43 -4.16 8.93 6.49
N TYR A 44 -5.14 8.47 5.71
CA TYR A 44 -4.92 7.53 4.61
C TYR A 44 -5.89 7.77 3.46
N LYS A 45 -5.50 7.28 2.27
CA LYS A 45 -6.31 7.26 1.05
C LYS A 45 -6.14 5.90 0.39
N PHE A 46 -7.16 5.40 -0.28
CA PHE A 46 -7.03 4.18 -1.06
C PHE A 46 -7.84 4.25 -2.35
N GLU A 47 -7.36 3.53 -3.36
CA GLU A 47 -8.03 3.39 -4.65
C GLU A 47 -8.00 1.95 -5.13
N HIS A 48 -9.07 1.52 -5.79
CA HIS A 48 -9.08 0.22 -6.46
C HIS A 48 -8.15 0.27 -7.66
N SER A 49 -7.22 -0.69 -7.74
CA SER A 49 -6.19 -0.73 -8.78
C SER A 49 -6.52 -1.73 -9.88
N ASN A 50 -6.85 -2.98 -9.51
CA ASN A 50 -7.11 -4.03 -10.49
C ASN A 50 -7.92 -5.19 -9.90
N SER A 51 -8.72 -5.82 -10.75
CA SER A 51 -9.36 -7.11 -10.48
C SER A 51 -8.62 -8.24 -11.18
N SER A 52 -8.46 -9.37 -10.51
CA SER A 52 -7.83 -10.55 -11.10
C SER A 52 -8.64 -11.08 -12.30
N ALA A 53 -7.96 -11.70 -13.27
CA ALA A 53 -8.61 -12.27 -14.44
C ALA A 53 -9.64 -13.36 -14.12
N SER A 54 -9.46 -14.08 -13.01
CA SER A 54 -10.39 -15.09 -12.52
C SER A 54 -11.54 -14.53 -11.68
N GLY A 55 -11.53 -13.23 -11.38
CA GLY A 55 -12.52 -12.58 -10.53
C GLY A 55 -12.45 -12.96 -9.04
N LYS A 56 -11.41 -13.67 -8.60
CA LYS A 56 -11.27 -14.11 -7.19
C LYS A 56 -10.69 -13.03 -6.29
N TYR A 57 -9.79 -12.20 -6.83
CA TYR A 57 -9.08 -11.16 -6.09
C TYR A 57 -9.30 -9.77 -6.68
N GLN A 58 -9.20 -8.79 -5.79
CA GLN A 58 -9.16 -7.36 -6.08
C GLN A 58 -7.97 -6.74 -5.36
N SER A 59 -7.38 -5.72 -5.96
CA SER A 59 -6.20 -5.05 -5.43
C SER A 59 -6.43 -3.56 -5.30
N TYR A 60 -5.80 -2.97 -4.28
CA TYR A 60 -5.90 -1.55 -3.98
C TYR A 60 -4.50 -0.96 -3.80
N LEU A 61 -4.39 0.32 -4.14
CA LEU A 61 -3.27 1.15 -3.73
C LEU A 61 -3.70 1.91 -2.48
N LEU A 62 -3.02 1.65 -1.37
CA LEU A 62 -3.29 2.23 -0.06
C LEU A 62 -2.14 3.17 0.31
N ASN A 63 -2.45 4.45 0.44
CA ASN A 63 -1.53 5.52 0.75
C ASN A 63 -1.75 5.93 2.22
N VAL A 64 -0.77 5.69 3.09
CA VAL A 64 -0.90 5.87 4.55
C VAL A 64 0.15 6.85 5.05
N TYR A 65 -0.26 7.84 5.83
CA TYR A 65 0.68 8.73 6.51
C TYR A 65 1.37 7.99 7.66
N VAL A 66 2.71 7.90 7.61
CA VAL A 66 3.55 7.20 8.58
C VAL A 66 4.56 8.15 9.19
#